data_AF-A0ABD3LT91-F1
#
_entry.id   AF-A0ABD3LT91-F1
#
_cell.length_a   1.000
_cell.length_b   1.000
_cell.length_c   1.000
_cell.angle_alpha   90.00
_cell.angle_beta   90.00
_cell.angle_gamma   90.00
#
_symmetry.space_group_name_H-M   'P 1'
#
loop_
_entity.id
_entity.type
_entity.pdbx_description
1 polymer ?
#
loop_
_entity_poly.entity_id
_entity_poly.type
_entity_poly.pdbx_seq_one_letter_code
_entity_poly.pdbx_strand_id
1 'polypeptide(L)'
;MAHDMKELRKSLDGIDKDETRSTLSTDVHERTIVPQRETHSFVSALSVIGRNKENEIIIEWLTSDAEAIKVFSIIGMGGAEKTTLTKLVYNDEWVKEHFKNNQVWLSMPLDSKLKI
;
A
#
# COMPACT_ATOMS: atom_id res chain seq x y z
N MET A 1 -4.38 22.71 41.23
CA MET A 1 -3.71 23.04 39.95
C MET A 1 -2.20 22.89 40.02
N ALA A 2 -1.44 23.68 40.82
CA ALA A 2 0.02 23.52 40.89
C ALA A 2 0.49 22.21 41.58
N HIS A 3 -0.30 21.72 42.54
CA HIS A 3 -0.04 20.48 43.26
C HIS A 3 -0.15 19.25 42.33
N ASP A 4 -1.17 19.25 41.46
CA ASP A 4 -1.47 18.14 40.54
C ASP A 4 -0.40 18.00 39.46
N MET A 5 0.15 19.12 38.99
CA MET A 5 1.27 19.13 38.03
C MET A 5 2.58 18.64 38.66
N LYS A 6 2.73 18.76 39.99
CA LYS A 6 3.90 18.26 40.73
C LYS A 6 3.84 16.76 40.96
N GLU A 7 2.63 16.23 41.22
CA GLU A 7 2.35 14.79 41.30
C GLU A 7 2.60 14.09 39.95
N LEU A 8 2.11 14.66 38.85
CA LEU A 8 2.31 14.10 37.50
C LEU A 8 3.80 14.02 37.11
N ARG A 9 4.59 15.05 37.43
CA ARG A 9 6.03 15.06 37.15
C ARG A 9 6.78 13.99 37.97
N LYS A 10 6.40 13.81 39.24
CA LYS A 10 6.97 12.73 40.08
C LYS A 10 6.66 11.34 39.55
N SER A 11 5.46 11.13 39.01
CA SER A 11 5.09 9.87 38.36
C SER A 11 5.92 9.62 37.09
N LEU A 12 6.13 10.65 36.26
CA LEU A 12 6.92 10.53 35.03
C LEU A 12 8.41 10.28 35.30
N ASP A 13 9.00 10.95 36.30
CA ASP A 13 10.38 10.71 36.75
C ASP A 13 10.57 9.32 37.39
N GLY A 14 9.50 8.70 37.87
CA GLY A 14 9.51 7.34 38.42
C GLY A 14 9.60 6.26 37.35
N ILE A 15 9.05 6.52 36.16
CA ILE A 15 9.03 5.58 35.03
C ILE A 15 10.43 5.46 34.39
N ASP A 16 11.20 6.55 34.35
CA ASP A 16 12.60 6.57 33.85
C ASP A 16 13.55 5.70 34.70
N LYS A 17 13.24 5.50 35.99
CA LYS A 17 14.12 4.80 36.93
C LYS A 17 13.84 3.30 37.06
N ASP A 18 12.73 2.81 36.51
CA ASP A 18 12.40 1.38 36.49
C ASP A 18 12.90 0.69 35.20
N GLU A 19 13.59 1.43 34.33
CA GLU A 19 14.16 0.92 33.07
C GLU A 19 15.59 0.32 33.23
N THR A 20 16.17 0.34 34.44
CA THR A 20 17.56 -0.12 34.66
C THR A 20 17.70 -1.46 35.39
N ARG A 21 16.60 -2.18 35.65
CA ARG A 21 16.62 -3.49 36.35
C ARG A 21 16.02 -4.67 35.60
N SER A 22 15.63 -4.50 34.35
CA SER A 22 15.23 -5.62 33.49
C SER A 22 16.33 -5.94 32.49
N THR A 23 17.44 -6.50 32.98
CA THR A 23 18.27 -7.41 32.18
C THR A 23 17.47 -8.71 32.01
N LEU A 24 16.44 -8.68 31.18
CA LEU A 24 15.90 -9.87 30.54
C LEU A 24 16.31 -9.76 29.07
N SER A 25 17.07 -10.75 28.58
CA SER A 25 17.49 -10.83 27.18
C SER A 25 16.36 -10.43 26.24
N THR A 26 16.53 -9.34 25.52
CA THR A 26 15.68 -8.99 24.38
C THR A 26 16.17 -9.75 23.14
N ASP A 27 16.13 -11.08 23.23
CA ASP A 27 15.66 -11.91 22.11
C ASP A 27 14.12 -11.89 22.08
N VAL A 28 13.52 -10.78 22.50
CA VAL A 28 12.24 -10.37 21.97
C VAL A 28 12.59 -9.91 20.57
N HIS A 29 12.54 -10.85 19.63
CA HIS A 29 12.12 -10.51 18.28
C HIS A 29 10.76 -9.84 18.48
N GLU A 30 10.80 -8.52 18.69
CA GLU A 30 9.67 -7.66 18.49
C GLU A 30 9.34 -7.93 17.04
N ARG A 31 8.45 -8.92 16.84
CA ARG A 31 7.61 -8.93 15.67
C ARG A 31 6.81 -7.66 15.86
N THR A 32 7.40 -6.52 15.50
CA THR A 32 6.64 -5.43 14.97
C THR A 32 5.81 -6.14 13.93
N ILE A 33 4.53 -6.36 14.24
CA ILE A 33 3.56 -6.75 13.24
C ILE A 33 3.49 -5.50 12.39
N VAL A 34 4.47 -5.28 11.52
CA VAL A 34 4.41 -4.31 10.45
C VAL A 34 3.28 -4.87 9.61
N PRO A 35 2.09 -4.24 9.62
CA PRO A 35 1.00 -4.77 8.85
C PRO A 35 1.48 -4.79 7.42
N GLN A 36 1.47 -5.97 6.80
CA GLN A 36 1.84 -6.10 5.41
C GLN A 36 0.95 -5.16 4.61
N ARG A 37 1.56 -4.15 3.97
CA ARG A 37 0.80 -3.17 3.20
C ARG A 37 0.34 -3.85 1.92
N GLU A 38 -0.87 -4.36 1.95
CA GLU A 38 -1.51 -5.00 0.80
C GLU A 38 -2.41 -4.03 0.06
N THR A 39 -2.67 -4.35 -1.20
CA THR A 39 -3.58 -3.63 -2.08
C THR A 39 -4.63 -4.59 -2.60
N HIS A 40 -5.89 -4.16 -2.63
CA HIS A 40 -6.98 -4.86 -3.29
C HIS A 40 -7.32 -4.19 -4.63
N SER A 41 -7.97 -4.90 -5.55
CA SER A 41 -8.32 -4.38 -6.88
C SER A 41 -9.48 -3.39 -6.89
N PHE A 42 -10.39 -3.43 -5.93
CA PHE A 42 -11.56 -2.53 -5.88
C PHE A 42 -11.17 -1.04 -5.84
N VAL A 43 -11.96 -0.24 -6.55
CA VAL A 43 -11.95 1.23 -6.54
C VAL A 43 -13.35 1.76 -6.78
N SER A 44 -13.70 2.84 -6.09
CA SER A 44 -14.86 3.66 -6.47
C SER A 44 -14.43 4.62 -7.57
N ALA A 45 -14.81 4.34 -8.83
CA ALA A 45 -14.43 5.20 -9.96
C ALA A 45 -14.94 6.64 -9.79
N LEU A 46 -16.11 6.80 -9.15
CA LEU A 46 -16.71 8.11 -8.87
C LEU A 46 -15.89 8.99 -7.91
N SER A 47 -15.01 8.40 -7.10
CA SER A 47 -14.17 9.17 -6.17
C SER A 47 -12.82 9.59 -6.77
N VAL A 48 -12.53 9.23 -8.02
CA VAL A 48 -11.26 9.57 -8.68
C VAL A 48 -11.48 10.66 -9.71
N ILE A 49 -10.70 11.73 -9.63
CA ILE A 49 -10.84 12.92 -10.48
C ILE A 49 -9.54 13.13 -11.28
N GLY A 50 -9.67 13.57 -12.53
CA GLY A 50 -8.53 14.07 -13.31
C GLY A 50 -7.61 12.99 -13.89
N ARG A 51 -8.07 11.75 -13.99
CA ARG A 51 -7.30 10.60 -14.53
C ARG A 51 -7.81 10.06 -15.86
N ASN A 52 -8.82 10.71 -16.46
CA ASN A 52 -9.51 10.20 -17.65
C ASN A 52 -8.54 10.00 -18.82
N LYS A 53 -7.66 10.98 -19.05
CA LYS A 53 -6.69 10.93 -20.16
C LYS A 53 -5.70 9.78 -20.00
N GLU A 54 -5.10 9.63 -18.83
CA GLU A 54 -4.17 8.51 -18.59
C GLU A 54 -4.89 7.17 -18.66
N ASN A 55 -6.12 7.09 -18.14
CA ASN A 55 -6.93 5.88 -18.21
C ASN A 55 -7.21 5.47 -19.66
N GLU A 56 -7.71 6.38 -20.49
CA GLU A 56 -8.02 6.15 -21.91
C GLU A 56 -6.78 5.66 -22.69
N ILE A 57 -5.63 6.31 -22.50
CA ILE A 57 -4.37 5.93 -23.18
C ILE A 57 -3.97 4.49 -22.82
N ILE A 58 -4.08 4.12 -21.54
CA ILE A 58 -3.70 2.79 -21.08
C ILE A 58 -4.68 1.74 -21.62
N ILE A 59 -5.98 2.03 -21.60
CA ILE A 59 -7.02 1.12 -22.08
C ILE A 59 -6.83 0.84 -23.57
N GLU A 60 -6.69 1.88 -24.40
CA GLU A 60 -6.45 1.73 -25.84
C GLU A 60 -5.19 0.91 -26.13
N TRP A 61 -4.12 1.16 -25.37
CA TRP A 61 -2.89 0.40 -25.53
C TRP A 61 -3.05 -1.07 -25.12
N LEU A 62 -3.77 -1.36 -24.04
CA LEU A 62 -4.00 -2.73 -23.57
C LEU A 62 -4.91 -3.53 -24.51
N THR A 63 -5.94 -2.89 -25.07
CA THR A 63 -6.98 -3.57 -25.86
C THR A 63 -6.72 -3.60 -27.36
N SER A 64 -5.68 -2.91 -27.84
CA SER A 64 -5.25 -3.05 -29.24
C SER A 64 -4.73 -4.46 -29.53
N ASP A 65 -4.86 -4.91 -30.76
CA ASP A 65 -4.34 -6.20 -31.18
C ASP A 65 -2.81 -6.24 -31.07
N ALA A 66 -2.27 -7.37 -30.60
CA ALA A 66 -0.84 -7.64 -30.67
C ALA A 66 -0.55 -9.12 -30.81
N GLU A 67 0.51 -9.42 -31.55
CA GLU A 67 1.04 -10.78 -31.72
C GLU A 67 1.93 -11.23 -30.54
N ALA A 68 2.14 -10.36 -29.54
CA ALA A 68 3.08 -10.58 -28.43
C ALA A 68 2.53 -10.12 -27.07
N ILE A 69 3.21 -10.54 -26.00
CA ILE A 69 2.89 -10.15 -24.62
C ILE A 69 3.15 -8.65 -24.41
N LYS A 70 2.11 -7.96 -23.92
CA LYS A 70 2.15 -6.53 -23.58
C LYS A 70 2.49 -6.31 -22.11
N VAL A 71 3.43 -5.42 -21.83
CA VAL A 71 3.77 -4.95 -20.47
C VAL A 71 3.63 -3.43 -20.39
N PHE A 72 2.79 -2.94 -19.46
CA PHE A 72 2.66 -1.51 -19.15
C PHE A 72 3.19 -1.23 -17.74
N SER A 73 4.08 -0.25 -17.60
CA SER A 73 4.68 0.12 -16.32
C SER A 73 4.29 1.54 -15.90
N ILE A 74 3.85 1.71 -14.64
CA ILE A 74 3.50 3.02 -14.06
C ILE A 74 4.59 3.41 -13.05
N ILE A 75 5.34 4.47 -13.36
CA ILE A 75 6.49 4.94 -12.57
C ILE A 75 6.16 6.30 -11.96
N GLY A 76 6.62 6.53 -10.73
CA GLY A 76 6.43 7.81 -10.04
C GLY A 76 6.69 7.70 -8.54
N MET A 77 6.77 8.84 -7.87
CA MET A 77 7.03 8.92 -6.43
C MET A 77 5.92 8.28 -5.57
N GLY A 78 6.23 8.01 -4.31
CA GLY A 78 5.21 7.65 -3.32
C GLY A 78 4.12 8.73 -3.23
N GLY A 79 2.86 8.31 -3.07
CA GLY A 79 1.74 9.26 -3.01
C GLY A 79 1.23 9.78 -4.35
N ALA A 80 1.89 9.48 -5.48
CA ALA A 80 1.43 9.88 -6.82
C ALA A 80 0.17 9.14 -7.33
N GLU A 81 -0.46 8.32 -6.48
CA GLU A 81 -1.69 7.56 -6.78
C GLU A 81 -1.58 6.54 -7.91
N LYS A 82 -0.38 6.03 -8.19
CA LYS A 82 -0.13 5.01 -9.24
C LYS A 82 -1.07 3.80 -9.17
N THR A 83 -1.25 3.27 -7.95
CA THR A 83 -2.14 2.14 -7.69
C THR A 83 -3.60 2.51 -7.96
N THR A 84 -4.02 3.76 -7.69
CA THR A 84 -5.38 4.23 -8.00
C THR A 84 -5.63 4.23 -9.51
N LEU A 85 -4.69 4.73 -10.31
CA LEU A 85 -4.78 4.66 -11.78
C LEU A 85 -4.85 3.21 -12.27
N THR A 86 -4.02 2.32 -11.70
CA THR A 86 -4.04 0.89 -12.05
C THR A 86 -5.39 0.25 -11.76
N LYS A 87 -6.00 0.59 -10.62
CA LYS A 87 -7.32 0.08 -10.26
C LYS A 87 -8.41 0.58 -11.19
N LEU A 88 -8.34 1.83 -11.67
CA LEU A 88 -9.29 2.35 -12.66
C LEU A 88 -9.24 1.52 -13.94
N VAL A 89 -8.05 1.35 -14.50
CA VAL A 89 -7.84 0.54 -15.71
C VAL A 89 -8.28 -0.91 -15.50
N TYR A 90 -7.89 -1.52 -14.37
CA TYR A 90 -8.26 -2.89 -14.04
C TYR A 90 -9.78 -3.10 -13.98
N ASN A 91 -10.51 -2.10 -13.46
CA ASN A 91 -11.95 -2.21 -13.27
C ASN A 91 -12.78 -1.72 -14.47
N ASP A 92 -12.14 -1.17 -15.49
CA ASP A 92 -12.79 -0.71 -16.71
C ASP A 92 -13.50 -1.86 -17.44
N GLU A 93 -14.70 -1.59 -17.94
CA GLU A 93 -15.56 -2.61 -18.55
C GLU A 93 -14.97 -3.15 -19.86
N TRP A 94 -14.36 -2.30 -20.69
CA TRP A 94 -13.74 -2.74 -21.94
C TRP A 94 -12.50 -3.58 -21.69
N VAL A 95 -11.72 -3.23 -20.67
CA VAL A 95 -10.55 -4.04 -20.27
C VAL A 95 -11.02 -5.40 -19.76
N LYS A 96 -12.02 -5.45 -18.89
CA LYS A 96 -12.60 -6.71 -18.39
C LYS A 96 -13.12 -7.59 -19.52
N GLU A 97 -13.87 -7.00 -20.46
CA GLU A 97 -14.42 -7.71 -21.61
C GLU A 97 -13.31 -8.26 -22.52
N HIS A 98 -12.32 -7.43 -22.86
CA HIS A 98 -11.18 -7.81 -23.70
C HIS A 98 -10.44 -9.03 -23.13
N PHE A 99 -10.22 -9.05 -21.81
CA PHE A 99 -9.59 -10.18 -21.11
C PHE A 99 -10.57 -11.26 -20.66
N LYS A 100 -11.84 -11.23 -21.10
CA LYS A 100 -12.88 -12.22 -20.75
C LYS A 100 -13.03 -12.44 -19.24
N ASN A 101 -12.87 -11.37 -18.45
CA ASN A 101 -12.84 -11.38 -16.99
C ASN A 101 -11.72 -12.24 -16.36
N ASN A 102 -10.70 -12.64 -17.12
CA ASN A 102 -9.56 -13.43 -16.65
C ASN A 102 -8.41 -12.53 -16.19
N GLN A 103 -8.67 -11.71 -15.18
CA GLN A 103 -7.68 -10.80 -14.61
C GLN A 103 -7.34 -11.21 -13.19
N VAL A 104 -6.07 -11.01 -12.81
CA VAL A 104 -5.58 -11.30 -11.47
C VAL A 104 -4.95 -10.03 -10.89
N TRP A 105 -5.27 -9.73 -9.64
CA TRP A 105 -4.63 -8.67 -8.88
C TRP A 105 -3.71 -9.26 -7.82
N LEU A 106 -2.43 -8.89 -7.87
CA LEU A 106 -1.42 -9.35 -6.93
C LEU A 106 -0.78 -8.16 -6.22
N SER A 107 -0.70 -8.23 -4.90
CA SER A 107 0.03 -7.28 -4.07
C SER A 107 1.24 -7.99 -3.47
N MET A 108 2.43 -7.46 -3.69
CA MET A 108 3.68 -8.08 -3.24
C MET A 108 4.37 -7.16 -2.22
N PRO A 109 4.80 -7.70 -1.07
CA PRO A 109 5.55 -6.92 -0.10
C PRO A 109 6.95 -6.58 -0.66
N LEU A 110 7.53 -5.47 -0.21
CA LEU A 110 8.82 -4.97 -0.70
C LEU A 110 9.96 -6.01 -0.56
N ASP A 111 9.90 -6.84 0.48
CA ASP A 111 10.92 -7.84 0.79
C ASP A 111 10.62 -9.23 0.20
N SER A 112 9.64 -9.34 -0.70
CA SER A 112 9.35 -10.60 -1.37
C SER A 112 10.46 -10.97 -2.35
N LYS A 113 11.09 -12.13 -2.14
CA LYS A 113 11.99 -12.72 -3.13
C LYS A 113 11.15 -13.41 -4.21
N LEU A 114 11.00 -12.75 -5.36
CA LEU A 114 10.51 -13.41 -6.58
C LEU A 114 11.55 -14.46 -6.98
N LYS A 115 11.20 -15.74 -6.83
CA LYS A 115 11.94 -16.83 -7.48
C LYS A 115 11.41 -16.91 -8.92
N ILE A 116 12.14 -16.27 -9.83
CA ILE A 116 11.95 -16.43 -11.27
C ILE A 116 12.69 -17.70 -11.69
#